data_AF-A0A109KFL8-F1
#
_entry.id   AF-A0A109KFL8-F1
#
_cell.length_a   1.000
_cell.length_b   1.000
_cell.length_c   1.000
_cell.angle_alpha   90.00
_cell.angle_beta   90.00
_cell.angle_gamma   90.00
#
_symmetry.space_group_name_H-M   'P 1'
#
loop_
_entity.id
_entity.type
_entity.pdbx_description
1 polymer ?
#
loop_
_entity_poly.entity_id
_entity_poly.type
_entity_poly.pdbx_seq_one_letter_code
_entity_poly.pdbx_strand_id
1 'polypeptide(L)'
;MAWLGRPAQHLLMWDQPDYPALLAQIDDAPPLLFVAGDPGILEKPQLAMVGSRRASRPGMDTAAAFSRSLASAGFVITSGLAVGIDGAAHQAALDVGGHTIGVLGTGLENFYPQRHRRLAAAMIAQGSAVVSEFPLDAAPQAGNFPRRNRIMIG
;
A
#
# COMPACT_ATOMS: atom_id res chain seq x y z
N MET A 1 -14.46 4.02 -16.30
CA MET A 1 -14.16 5.47 -16.43
C MET A 1 -14.65 6.32 -15.26
N ALA A 2 -15.86 6.10 -14.68
CA ALA A 2 -16.37 6.93 -13.59
C ALA A 2 -15.49 7.00 -12.32
N TRP A 3 -14.70 5.95 -12.04
CA TRP A 3 -13.80 5.91 -10.87
C TRP A 3 -12.67 6.94 -10.96
N LEU A 4 -12.05 7.10 -12.14
CA LEU A 4 -10.99 8.10 -12.37
C LEU A 4 -11.48 9.55 -12.28
N GLY A 5 -12.79 9.78 -12.39
CA GLY A 5 -13.38 11.10 -12.19
C GLY A 5 -13.52 11.50 -10.71
N ARG A 6 -13.23 10.60 -9.76
CA ARG A 6 -13.28 10.90 -8.32
C ARG A 6 -11.96 11.53 -7.87
N PRO A 7 -11.97 12.37 -6.82
CA PRO A 7 -10.74 12.94 -6.27
C PRO A 7 -9.75 11.86 -5.82
N ALA A 8 -8.45 12.15 -6.02
CA ALA A 8 -7.33 11.29 -5.62
C ALA A 8 -7.42 9.85 -6.18
N GLN A 9 -7.94 9.69 -7.40
CA GLN A 9 -7.91 8.41 -8.12
C GLN A 9 -7.05 8.56 -9.37
N HIS A 10 -6.08 7.67 -9.52
CA HIS A 10 -5.11 7.70 -10.60
C HIS A 10 -4.95 6.31 -11.22
N LEU A 11 -4.57 6.29 -12.49
CA LEU A 11 -4.15 5.08 -13.21
C LEU A 11 -2.79 5.37 -13.80
N LEU A 12 -1.77 4.70 -13.27
CA LEU A 12 -0.40 4.78 -13.79
C LEU A 12 -0.21 3.66 -14.80
N MET A 13 0.44 3.96 -15.92
CA MET A 13 0.77 2.98 -16.95
C MET A 13 2.29 2.85 -17.03
N TRP A 14 2.78 1.62 -17.18
CA TRP A 14 4.23 1.32 -17.12
C TRP A 14 5.12 2.11 -18.08
N ASP A 15 4.55 2.62 -19.18
CA ASP A 15 5.23 3.39 -20.22
C ASP A 15 5.16 4.92 -19.98
N GLN A 16 4.58 5.36 -18.86
CA GLN A 16 4.43 6.76 -18.51
C GLN A 16 5.49 7.22 -17.51
N PRO A 17 5.91 8.51 -17.56
CA PRO A 17 6.94 9.04 -16.67
C PRO A 17 6.59 9.04 -15.18
N ASP A 18 5.31 8.89 -14.83
CA ASP A 18 4.80 8.88 -13.46
C ASP A 18 4.70 7.47 -12.86
N TYR A 19 5.07 6.43 -13.62
CA TYR A 19 5.11 5.06 -13.13
C TYR A 19 6.39 4.82 -12.30
N PRO A 20 6.30 4.13 -11.13
CA PRO A 20 7.43 4.04 -10.21
C PRO A 20 8.65 3.35 -10.83
N ALA A 21 9.78 4.05 -10.91
CA ALA A 21 10.97 3.62 -11.65
C ALA A 21 11.61 2.33 -11.09
N LEU A 22 11.52 2.09 -9.78
CA LEU A 22 11.99 0.84 -9.17
C LEU A 22 11.03 -0.32 -9.47
N LEU A 23 9.72 -0.08 -9.40
CA LEU A 23 8.70 -1.07 -9.76
C LEU A 23 8.78 -1.44 -11.25
N ALA A 24 9.19 -0.52 -12.12
CA ALA A 24 9.39 -0.79 -13.55
C ALA A 24 10.55 -1.75 -13.84
N GLN A 25 11.46 -1.97 -12.88
CA GLN A 25 12.64 -2.82 -13.06
C GLN A 25 12.39 -4.30 -12.74
N ILE A 26 11.25 -4.65 -12.14
CA ILE A 26 10.94 -6.05 -11.86
C ILE A 26 10.44 -6.76 -13.13
N ASP A 27 10.78 -8.05 -13.28
CA ASP A 27 10.49 -8.84 -14.48
C ASP A 27 9.00 -8.88 -14.87
N ASP A 28 8.10 -8.82 -13.87
CA ASP A 28 6.64 -8.89 -14.03
C ASP A 28 5.94 -7.64 -13.49
N ALA A 29 6.54 -6.47 -13.77
CA ALA A 29 5.99 -5.15 -13.48
C ALA A 29 4.55 -5.05 -14.00
N PRO A 30 3.57 -4.64 -13.17
CA PRO A 30 2.20 -4.54 -13.63
C PRO A 30 2.08 -3.45 -14.71
N PRO A 31 1.49 -3.74 -15.89
CA PRO A 31 1.37 -2.74 -16.96
C PRO A 31 0.48 -1.55 -16.56
N LEU A 32 -0.40 -1.76 -15.58
CA LEU A 32 -1.32 -0.77 -15.04
C LEU A 32 -1.32 -0.85 -13.51
N LEU A 33 -1.29 0.30 -12.84
CA LEU A 33 -1.41 0.41 -11.40
C LEU A 33 -2.50 1.43 -11.05
N PHE A 34 -3.58 0.95 -10.43
CA PHE A 34 -4.60 1.82 -9.86
C PHE A 34 -4.10 2.38 -8.53
N VAL A 35 -4.25 3.69 -8.32
CA VAL A 35 -3.82 4.40 -7.11
C VAL A 35 -4.98 5.21 -6.55
N ALA A 36 -5.29 5.00 -5.28
CA ALA A 36 -6.14 5.87 -4.49
C ALA A 36 -5.27 6.63 -3.47
N GLY A 37 -5.23 7.96 -3.54
CA GLY A 37 -4.35 8.82 -2.74
C GLY A 37 -3.31 9.54 -3.57
N ASP A 38 -2.17 9.87 -2.97
CA ASP A 38 -1.09 10.63 -3.64
C ASP A 38 -0.16 9.69 -4.43
N PRO A 39 -0.13 9.72 -5.77
CA PRO A 39 0.81 8.92 -6.55
C PRO A 39 2.27 9.37 -6.37
N GLY A 40 2.52 10.62 -5.96
CA GLY A 40 3.86 11.18 -5.82
C GLY A 40 4.70 10.54 -4.71
N ILE A 41 4.09 9.79 -3.79
CA ILE A 41 4.83 9.08 -2.75
C ILE A 41 5.41 7.74 -3.23
N LEU A 42 4.97 7.21 -4.38
CA LEU A 42 5.45 5.93 -4.91
C LEU A 42 6.91 6.02 -5.42
N GLU A 43 7.43 7.22 -5.66
CA GLU A 43 8.84 7.45 -6.05
C GLU A 43 9.75 7.79 -4.86
N LYS A 44 9.18 7.98 -3.67
CA LYS A 44 9.97 8.31 -2.47
C LYS A 44 10.72 7.08 -1.96
N PRO A 45 11.81 7.25 -1.18
CA PRO A 45 12.46 6.12 -0.51
C PRO A 45 11.47 5.34 0.37
N GLN A 46 11.29 4.05 0.07
CA GLN A 46 10.32 3.18 0.75
C GLN A 46 11.01 2.06 1.52
N LEU A 47 10.34 1.56 2.57
CA LEU A 47 10.71 0.34 3.26
C LEU A 47 9.51 -0.59 3.41
N ALA A 48 9.65 -1.81 2.90
CA ALA A 48 8.63 -2.84 3.00
C ALA A 48 8.59 -3.43 4.41
N MET A 49 7.42 -3.38 5.05
CA MET A 49 7.18 -3.98 6.36
C MET A 49 6.18 -5.13 6.21
N VAL A 50 6.66 -6.37 6.31
CA VAL A 50 5.83 -7.57 6.16
C VAL A 50 5.90 -8.44 7.40
N GLY A 51 4.84 -9.19 7.70
CA GLY A 51 4.90 -10.17 8.77
C GLY A 51 3.61 -10.94 9.02
N SER A 52 3.53 -11.56 10.20
CA SER A 52 2.45 -12.49 10.52
C SER A 52 1.07 -11.82 10.57
N ARG A 53 0.09 -12.50 9.96
CA ARG A 53 -1.34 -12.20 10.09
C ARG A 53 -1.90 -12.49 11.48
N ARG A 54 -1.22 -13.32 12.25
CA ARG A 54 -1.53 -13.69 13.64
C ARG A 54 -0.35 -13.31 14.54
N ALA A 55 0.03 -12.04 14.49
CA ALA A 55 1.12 -11.52 15.30
C ALA A 55 0.75 -11.46 16.79
N SER A 56 1.74 -11.75 17.64
CA SER A 56 1.62 -11.52 19.08
C SER A 56 1.60 -10.02 19.37
N ARG A 57 1.14 -9.63 20.56
CA ARG A 57 1.17 -8.22 20.98
C ARG A 57 2.59 -7.62 20.93
N PRO A 58 3.63 -8.27 21.49
CA PRO A 58 5.00 -7.79 21.35
C PRO A 58 5.44 -7.65 19.90
N GLY A 59 5.08 -8.59 19.01
CA GLY A 59 5.42 -8.49 17.59
C GLY A 59 4.80 -7.28 16.90
N MET A 60 3.53 -6.97 17.23
CA MET A 60 2.87 -5.76 16.73
C MET A 60 3.49 -4.48 17.32
N ASP A 61 3.85 -4.48 18.59
CA ASP A 61 4.50 -3.34 19.24
C ASP A 61 5.89 -3.07 18.63
N THR A 62 6.67 -4.11 18.34
CA THR A 62 7.95 -4.01 17.63
C THR A 62 7.76 -3.45 16.22
N ALA A 63 6.84 -3.99 15.43
CA ALA A 63 6.57 -3.48 14.08
C ALA A 63 6.15 -2.00 14.10
N ALA A 64 5.31 -1.62 15.05
CA ALA A 64 4.89 -0.24 15.24
C ALA A 64 6.06 0.68 15.64
N ALA A 65 6.97 0.22 16.50
CA ALA A 65 8.15 0.99 16.90
C ALA A 65 9.11 1.24 15.72
N PHE A 66 9.41 0.21 14.93
CA PHE A 66 10.20 0.37 13.70
C PHE A 66 9.53 1.31 12.71
N SER A 67 8.23 1.11 12.46
CA SER A 67 7.49 1.92 11.51
C SER A 67 7.44 3.39 11.90
N ARG A 68 7.25 3.72 13.19
CA ARG A 68 7.36 5.09 13.70
C ARG A 68 8.74 5.68 13.42
N SER A 69 9.79 4.95 13.81
CA SER A 69 11.17 5.46 13.66
C SER A 69 11.53 5.73 12.20
N LEU A 70 11.15 4.83 11.30
CA LEU A 70 11.45 4.94 9.87
C LEU A 70 10.62 6.05 9.21
N ALA A 71 9.33 6.12 9.54
CA ALA A 71 8.44 7.16 9.03
C ALA A 71 8.86 8.56 9.51
N SER A 72 9.25 8.72 10.78
CA SER A 72 9.80 9.97 11.30
C SER A 72 11.13 10.35 10.66
N ALA A 73 11.88 9.39 10.13
CA ALA A 73 13.10 9.64 9.36
C ALA A 73 12.83 9.97 7.88
N GLY A 74 11.57 10.00 7.44
CA GLY A 74 11.17 10.38 6.09
C GLY A 74 10.99 9.22 5.10
N PHE A 75 11.15 7.95 5.55
CA PHE A 75 10.84 6.79 4.71
C PHE A 75 9.33 6.59 4.58
N VAL A 76 8.89 6.19 3.38
CA VAL A 76 7.53 5.71 3.16
C VAL A 76 7.44 4.25 3.58
N ILE A 77 6.46 3.91 4.42
CA ILE A 77 6.25 2.54 4.84
C ILE A 77 5.35 1.82 3.84
N THR A 78 5.83 0.74 3.22
CA THR A 78 5.06 -0.01 2.23
C THR A 78 4.68 -1.37 2.79
N SER A 79 3.39 -1.70 2.73
CA SER A 79 2.89 -2.96 3.27
C SER A 79 1.56 -3.34 2.63
N GLY A 80 0.99 -4.46 3.05
CA GLY A 80 -0.12 -5.09 2.37
C GLY A 80 -1.51 -4.83 2.90
N LEU A 81 -1.65 -3.93 3.87
CA LEU A 81 -2.88 -3.74 4.62
C LEU A 81 -3.47 -5.02 5.22
N ALA A 82 -2.69 -6.10 5.31
CA ALA A 82 -3.15 -7.32 5.94
C ALA A 82 -3.35 -7.09 7.44
N VAL A 83 -4.06 -8.04 8.05
CA VAL A 83 -4.22 -8.13 9.49
C VAL A 83 -2.86 -8.35 10.18
N GLY A 84 -2.68 -7.91 11.43
CA GLY A 84 -1.43 -8.15 12.17
C GLY A 84 -0.35 -7.10 11.88
N ILE A 85 0.84 -7.54 11.48
CA ILE A 85 2.03 -6.69 11.31
C ILE A 85 1.78 -5.53 10.33
N ASP A 86 1.22 -5.81 9.15
CA ASP A 86 0.96 -4.78 8.14
C ASP A 86 0.09 -3.63 8.68
N GLY A 87 -1.05 -3.96 9.32
CA GLY A 87 -1.93 -2.96 9.92
C GLY A 87 -1.26 -2.15 11.03
N ALA A 88 -0.44 -2.80 11.87
CA ALA A 88 0.31 -2.12 12.92
C ALA A 88 1.36 -1.16 12.35
N ALA A 89 2.06 -1.54 11.27
CA ALA A 89 3.03 -0.68 10.59
C ALA A 89 2.36 0.55 9.98
N HIS A 90 1.31 0.35 9.17
CA HIS A 90 0.55 1.46 8.56
C HIS A 90 0.03 2.46 9.60
N GLN A 91 -0.62 1.97 10.66
CA GLN A 91 -1.14 2.84 11.72
C GLN A 91 -0.01 3.62 12.39
N ALA A 92 1.09 2.95 12.72
CA ALA A 92 2.22 3.57 13.39
C ALA A 92 2.95 4.61 12.53
N ALA A 93 3.02 4.42 11.20
CA ALA A 93 3.54 5.44 10.28
C ALA A 93 2.68 6.70 10.27
N LEU A 94 1.34 6.52 10.23
CA LEU A 94 0.40 7.63 10.28
C LEU A 94 0.40 8.37 11.60
N ASP A 95 0.55 7.66 12.73
CA ASP A 95 0.53 8.27 14.08
C ASP A 95 1.61 9.34 14.26
N VAL A 96 2.70 9.28 13.48
CA VAL A 96 3.80 10.27 13.49
C VAL A 96 3.74 11.25 12.31
N GLY A 97 2.64 11.27 11.55
CA GLY A 97 2.46 12.13 10.37
C GLY A 97 3.33 11.72 9.17
N GLY A 98 3.84 10.48 9.15
CA GLY A 98 4.59 9.96 8.01
C GLY A 98 3.67 9.40 6.92
N HIS A 99 4.28 9.03 5.79
CA HIS A 99 3.57 8.47 4.65
C HIS A 99 3.65 6.94 4.60
N THR A 100 2.64 6.31 4.02
CA THR A 100 2.59 4.85 3.87
C THR A 100 1.83 4.42 2.61
N ILE A 101 2.21 3.30 2.01
CA ILE A 101 1.60 2.74 0.81
C ILE A 101 1.03 1.36 1.12
N GLY A 102 -0.28 1.22 0.95
CA GLY A 102 -0.98 -0.05 1.10
C GLY A 102 -1.18 -0.74 -0.25
N VAL A 103 -0.58 -1.91 -0.47
CA VAL A 103 -0.70 -2.64 -1.73
C VAL A 103 -1.74 -3.76 -1.59
N LEU A 104 -2.83 -3.71 -2.36
CA LEU A 104 -3.97 -4.63 -2.22
C LEU A 104 -3.88 -5.85 -3.14
N GLY A 105 -4.27 -7.01 -2.61
CA GLY A 105 -4.52 -8.23 -3.41
C GLY A 105 -5.93 -8.29 -4.03
N THR A 106 -6.65 -7.16 -4.04
CA THR A 106 -8.02 -7.01 -4.52
C THR A 106 -8.14 -5.74 -5.34
N GLY A 107 -9.26 -5.56 -6.03
CA GLY A 107 -9.62 -4.25 -6.57
C GLY A 107 -9.84 -3.22 -5.46
N LEU A 108 -9.63 -1.93 -5.77
CA LEU A 108 -9.80 -0.83 -4.82
C LEU A 108 -11.25 -0.63 -4.38
N GLU A 109 -12.24 -1.03 -5.19
CA GLU A 109 -13.66 -1.00 -4.83
C GLU A 109 -14.11 -2.27 -4.08
N ASN A 110 -13.29 -3.32 -4.03
CA ASN A 110 -13.53 -4.55 -3.28
C ASN A 110 -12.50 -4.75 -2.16
N PHE A 111 -12.38 -3.74 -1.31
CA PHE A 111 -11.34 -3.64 -0.27
C PHE A 111 -11.35 -4.83 0.71
N TYR A 112 -10.19 -5.47 0.87
CA TYR A 112 -9.98 -6.53 1.84
C TYR A 112 -8.65 -6.35 2.61
N PRO A 113 -8.63 -6.53 3.95
CA PRO A 113 -9.75 -6.90 4.82
C PRO A 113 -10.63 -5.70 5.19
N GLN A 114 -11.96 -5.89 5.26
CA GLN A 114 -12.93 -4.81 5.53
C GLN A 114 -12.61 -3.97 6.79
N ARG A 115 -12.04 -4.60 7.83
CA ARG A 115 -11.69 -3.91 9.07
C ARG A 115 -10.61 -2.83 8.94
N HIS A 116 -9.78 -2.88 7.89
CA HIS A 116 -8.76 -1.86 7.62
C HIS A 116 -9.25 -0.77 6.67
N ARG A 117 -10.54 -0.77 6.29
CA ARG A 117 -11.10 0.27 5.41
C ARG A 117 -11.00 1.67 6.01
N ARG A 118 -11.19 1.80 7.32
CA ARG A 118 -11.01 3.08 8.03
C ARG A 118 -9.54 3.53 8.05
N LEU A 119 -8.62 2.59 8.24
CA LEU A 119 -7.19 2.86 8.18
C LEU A 119 -6.78 3.33 6.78
N ALA A 120 -7.20 2.64 5.72
CA ALA A 120 -6.95 3.05 4.34
C ALA A 120 -7.53 4.43 4.01
N ALA A 121 -8.73 4.75 4.50
CA ALA A 121 -9.29 6.09 4.34
C ALA A 121 -8.46 7.16 5.07
N ALA A 122 -7.99 6.86 6.29
CA ALA A 122 -7.12 7.76 7.05
C ALA A 122 -5.75 7.94 6.38
N MET A 123 -5.21 6.89 5.75
CA MET A 123 -4.00 6.98 4.93
C MET A 123 -4.21 8.01 3.81
N ILE A 124 -5.22 7.82 2.97
CA ILE A 124 -5.50 8.70 1.83
C ILE A 124 -5.70 10.15 2.29
N ALA A 125 -6.44 10.37 3.38
CA ALA A 125 -6.68 11.69 3.93
C ALA A 125 -5.41 12.41 4.43
N GLN A 126 -4.35 11.66 4.77
CA GLN A 126 -3.06 12.17 5.26
C GLN A 126 -1.97 12.12 4.18
N GLY A 127 -2.35 12.15 2.89
CA GLY A 127 -1.38 12.20 1.79
C GLY A 127 -0.67 10.86 1.53
N SER A 128 -1.20 9.76 2.04
CA SER A 128 -0.73 8.40 1.75
C SER A 128 -1.50 7.76 0.59
N ALA A 129 -1.12 6.55 0.17
CA ALA A 129 -1.71 5.89 -0.99
C ALA A 129 -2.10 4.43 -0.73
N VAL A 130 -3.10 3.96 -1.47
CA VAL A 130 -3.48 2.55 -1.59
C VAL A 130 -3.50 2.18 -3.06
N VAL A 131 -2.82 1.09 -3.41
CA VAL A 131 -2.57 0.72 -4.80
C VAL A 131 -3.02 -0.71 -5.10
N SER A 132 -3.34 -0.98 -6.37
CA SER A 132 -3.67 -2.33 -6.84
C SER A 132 -3.39 -2.48 -8.33
N GLU A 133 -2.88 -3.64 -8.74
CA GLU A 133 -2.78 -4.04 -10.15
C GLU A 133 -4.08 -4.65 -10.71
N PHE A 134 -5.05 -4.95 -9.84
CA PHE A 134 -6.24 -5.70 -10.21
C PHE A 134 -7.37 -4.76 -10.67
N PRO A 135 -8.28 -5.24 -11.53
CA PRO A 135 -9.52 -4.51 -11.86
C PRO A 135 -10.22 -4.01 -10.60
N LEU A 136 -10.87 -2.84 -10.67
CA LEU A 136 -11.42 -2.13 -9.52
C LEU A 136 -12.36 -2.97 -8.64
N ASP A 137 -13.11 -3.89 -9.24
CA ASP A 137 -14.10 -4.77 -8.58
C ASP A 137 -13.55 -6.16 -8.22
N ALA A 138 -12.27 -6.44 -8.52
CA ALA A 138 -11.68 -7.77 -8.36
C ALA A 138 -11.77 -8.29 -6.92
N ALA A 139 -12.35 -9.48 -6.76
CA ALA A 139 -12.58 -10.13 -5.49
C ALA A 139 -11.28 -10.65 -4.82
N PRO A 140 -11.28 -10.85 -3.49
CA PRO A 140 -10.18 -11.51 -2.80
C PRO A 140 -10.03 -12.95 -3.28
N GLN A 141 -8.95 -13.20 -4.02
CA GLN A 141 -8.55 -14.54 -4.45
C GLN A 141 -7.22 -14.91 -3.80
N ALA A 142 -7.10 -16.14 -3.30
CA ALA A 142 -5.92 -16.58 -2.56
C ALA A 142 -4.62 -16.38 -3.35
N GLY A 143 -4.63 -16.63 -4.67
CA GLY A 143 -3.48 -16.44 -5.56
C GLY A 143 -3.04 -14.98 -5.74
N ASN A 144 -3.93 -14.00 -5.52
CA ASN A 144 -3.59 -12.59 -5.66
C ASN A 144 -2.67 -12.09 -4.54
N PHE A 145 -2.74 -12.68 -3.34
CA PHE A 145 -1.96 -12.20 -2.20
C PHE A 145 -0.46 -12.47 -2.36
N PRO A 146 0.01 -13.67 -2.76
CA PRO A 146 1.41 -13.88 -3.11
C PRO A 146 1.85 -13.04 -4.32
N ARG A 147 1.03 -12.98 -5.37
CA ARG A 147 1.33 -12.22 -6.60
C ARG A 147 1.59 -10.74 -6.30
N ARG A 148 0.75 -10.13 -5.48
CA ARG A 148 0.89 -8.72 -5.12
C ARG A 148 2.18 -8.43 -4.35
N ASN A 149 2.77 -9.39 -3.64
CA ASN A 149 3.95 -9.15 -2.81
C ASN A 149 5.14 -8.59 -3.61
N ARG A 150 5.25 -8.93 -4.89
CA ARG A 150 6.30 -8.38 -5.77
C ARG A 150 6.23 -6.85 -5.91
N ILE A 151 5.04 -6.26 -5.84
CA ILE A 151 4.83 -4.80 -5.93
C ILE A 151 5.27 -4.11 -4.63
N MET A 152 5.36 -4.83 -3.51
CA MET A 152 5.90 -4.25 -2.27
C MET A 152 7.43 -4.24 -2.23
N ILE A 153 8.09 -5.11 -3.01
CA ILE A 153 9.54 -5.30 -2.97
C ILE A 153 10.26 -4.65 -4.17
N GLY A 154 9.54 -4.39 -5.26
CA GLY A 154 9.98 -3.59 -6.40
C GLY A 154 9.58 -2.15 -6.23
#